data_AF-A0A1H0GAW3-F1
#
_entry.id   AF-A0A1H0GAW3-F1
#
_cell.length_a   1.000
_cell.length_b   1.000
_cell.length_c   1.000
_cell.angle_alpha   90.00
_cell.angle_beta   90.00
_cell.angle_gamma   90.00
#
_symmetry.space_group_name_H-M   'P 1'
#
loop_
_entity.id
_entity.type
_entity.pdbx_description
1 polymer ?
#
loop_
_entity_poly.entity_id
_entity_poly.type
_entity_poly.pdbx_seq_one_letter_code
_entity_poly.pdbx_strand_id
1 'polypeptide(L)'
;MATSLTPEQDSALAKLVADGVLTAPQGDAVRAALAVDAGVPRRVAEVLGYLGGGLVLAGAALLIGTSWEELSRGARIAVLLVSAAVLLAAGILIAGGTRALPPRVGSARTRVAGVLFALAAVVGGITAATIATSHEGLWATSTMLVLAGCGYLALPSLACLAVAAAGSVAVVWQVVVEVLDADAPWLAGALIVVGVLWGALTAANAVRPGWAGFTVAAVIALIGAQVPLASSEWTVWGYLLTAGVAVAGFVAYRLTRSPVLLAAGVVGFTLAVPEAIWDWTGGSVGGAAIVLIAGAVLLALGGLSLRLRH
;
A
#
# COMPACT_ATOMS: atom_id res chain seq x y z
N MET A 1 17.18 -13.53 33.53
CA MET A 1 18.49 -13.03 33.07
C MET A 1 18.31 -11.59 32.62
N ALA A 2 18.74 -10.62 33.42
CA ALA A 2 18.74 -9.22 33.04
C ALA A 2 19.65 -9.05 31.81
N THR A 3 19.16 -8.42 30.75
CA THR A 3 19.98 -8.18 29.56
C THR A 3 20.96 -7.06 29.92
N SER A 4 22.21 -7.44 30.16
CA SER A 4 23.31 -6.49 30.24
C SER A 4 23.40 -5.70 28.93
N LEU A 5 23.93 -4.48 29.00
CA LEU A 5 24.36 -3.74 27.82
C LEU A 5 25.10 -4.68 26.85
N THR A 6 24.94 -4.46 25.54
CA THR A 6 25.81 -5.18 24.60
C THR A 6 27.26 -4.77 24.87
N PRO A 7 28.25 -5.64 24.63
CA PRO A 7 29.66 -5.31 24.85
C PRO A 7 30.08 -4.01 24.15
N GLU A 8 29.51 -3.73 22.98
CA GLU A 8 29.71 -2.51 22.21
C GLU A 8 29.11 -1.27 22.89
N GLN A 9 27.91 -1.37 23.46
CA GLN A 9 27.25 -0.27 24.17
C GLN A 9 27.96 0.06 25.48
N ASP A 10 28.40 -0.96 26.23
CA ASP A 10 29.12 -0.75 27.49
C ASP A 10 30.52 -0.18 27.24
N SER A 11 31.19 -0.62 26.16
CA SER A 11 32.46 -0.04 25.72
C SER A 11 32.33 1.42 25.27
N ALA A 12 31.28 1.75 24.50
CA ALA A 12 31.00 3.12 24.08
C ALA A 12 30.68 4.03 25.29
N LEU A 13 29.89 3.54 26.24
CA LEU A 13 29.57 4.27 27.47
C LEU A 13 30.82 4.48 28.34
N ALA A 14 31.67 3.46 28.47
CA ALA A 14 32.94 3.56 29.19
C ALA A 14 33.88 4.59 28.54
N LYS A 15 33.91 4.65 27.21
CA LYS A 15 34.69 5.64 26.47
C LYS A 15 34.19 7.06 26.71
N LEU A 16 32.87 7.29 26.71
CA LEU A 16 32.29 8.60 27.01
C LEU A 16 32.57 9.07 28.45
N VAL A 17 32.69 8.15 29.40
CA VAL A 17 33.10 8.46 30.78
C VAL A 17 34.61 8.75 30.84
N ALA A 18 35.44 7.98 30.14
CA ALA A 18 36.88 8.17 30.08
C ALA A 18 37.27 9.49 29.40
N ASP A 19 36.54 9.87 28.34
CA ASP A 19 36.73 11.13 27.61
C ASP A 19 36.17 12.35 28.38
N GLY A 20 35.61 12.15 29.58
CA GLY A 20 35.07 13.22 30.43
C GLY A 20 33.76 13.84 29.94
N VAL A 21 33.16 13.27 28.90
CA VAL A 21 31.86 13.71 28.36
C VAL A 21 30.73 13.40 29.36
N LEU A 22 30.85 12.28 30.07
CA LEU A 22 29.97 11.89 31.17
C LEU A 22 30.78 11.70 32.46
N THR A 23 30.20 12.11 33.58
CA THR A 23 30.75 11.74 34.90
C THR A 23 30.43 10.27 35.21
N ALA A 24 31.25 9.61 36.03
CA ALA A 24 31.01 8.22 36.44
C ALA A 24 29.58 8.00 37.03
N PRO A 25 29.04 8.89 37.88
CA PRO A 25 27.66 8.78 38.35
C PRO A 25 26.60 8.89 37.24
N GLN A 26 26.84 9.70 36.20
CA GLN A 26 25.96 9.78 35.04
C GLN A 26 26.01 8.50 34.19
N GLY A 27 27.20 7.91 34.03
CA GLY A 27 27.35 6.60 33.39
C GLY A 27 26.54 5.52 34.11
N ASP A 28 26.62 5.46 35.43
CA ASP A 28 25.86 4.50 36.24
C ASP A 28 24.35 4.76 36.20
N ALA A 29 23.92 6.02 36.18
CA ALA A 29 22.52 6.39 35.98
C ALA A 29 21.99 5.94 34.61
N VAL A 30 22.81 6.04 33.55
CA VAL A 30 22.46 5.54 32.20
C VAL A 30 22.38 4.02 32.20
N ARG A 31 23.31 3.29 32.84
CA ARG A 31 23.23 1.82 32.98
C ARG A 31 21.96 1.41 33.72
N ALA A 32 21.63 2.08 34.82
CA ALA A 32 20.44 1.80 35.61
C ALA A 32 19.15 2.09 34.81
N ALA A 33 19.09 3.22 34.10
CA ALA A 33 17.94 3.57 33.26
C ALA A 33 17.72 2.55 32.13
N LEU A 34 18.81 2.08 31.49
CA LEU A 34 18.75 1.07 30.43
C LEU A 34 18.43 -0.34 30.96
N ALA A 35 18.81 -0.65 32.21
CA ALA A 35 18.46 -1.90 32.87
C ALA A 35 16.98 -1.97 33.29
N VAL A 36 16.34 -0.82 33.56
CA VAL A 36 14.92 -0.73 33.97
C VAL A 36 13.97 -0.94 32.78
N ASP A 37 14.39 -0.65 31.55
CA ASP A 37 13.61 -0.91 30.33
C ASP A 37 13.49 -2.40 29.96
N ALA A 38 14.05 -3.31 30.77
CA ALA A 38 14.01 -4.77 30.59
C ALA A 38 12.80 -5.48 31.27
N GLY A 39 11.77 -4.74 31.70
CA GLY A 39 10.59 -5.29 32.38
C GLY A 39 9.61 -6.03 31.44
N VAL A 40 9.44 -7.35 31.67
CA VAL A 40 8.70 -8.36 30.88
C VAL A 40 9.26 -8.52 29.46
N PRO A 41 9.57 -9.73 28.97
CA PRO A 41 10.21 -9.90 27.67
C PRO A 41 9.25 -9.44 26.58
N ARG A 42 9.46 -8.22 26.07
CA ARG A 42 8.77 -7.62 24.92
C ARG A 42 8.61 -8.61 23.76
N ARG A 43 9.56 -9.53 23.61
CA ARG A 43 9.53 -10.66 22.67
C ARG A 43 8.40 -11.66 22.92
N VAL A 44 8.08 -12.00 24.17
CA VAL A 44 6.96 -12.90 24.49
C VAL A 44 5.63 -12.21 24.22
N ALA A 45 5.48 -10.93 24.58
CA ALA A 45 4.27 -10.17 24.24
C ALA A 45 4.08 -10.03 22.72
N GLU A 46 5.18 -9.84 21.98
CA GLU A 46 5.18 -9.77 20.52
C GLU A 46 4.82 -11.13 19.88
N VAL A 47 5.43 -12.23 20.34
CA VAL A 47 5.10 -13.60 19.89
C VAL A 47 3.66 -13.97 20.22
N LEU A 48 3.19 -13.68 21.44
CA LEU A 48 1.79 -13.88 21.82
C LEU A 48 0.84 -13.01 20.99
N GLY A 49 1.25 -11.79 20.64
CA GLY A 49 0.52 -10.92 19.73
C GLY A 49 0.40 -11.50 18.32
N TYR A 50 1.50 -12.03 17.76
CA TYR A 50 1.49 -12.68 16.45
C TYR A 50 0.70 -14.00 16.45
N LEU A 51 0.90 -14.84 17.46
CA LEU A 51 0.14 -16.08 17.63
C LEU A 51 -1.35 -15.78 17.83
N GLY A 52 -1.69 -14.84 18.71
CA GLY A 52 -3.07 -14.43 18.95
C GLY A 52 -3.73 -13.86 17.70
N GLY A 53 -3.04 -12.97 16.97
CA GLY A 53 -3.53 -12.44 15.69
C GLY A 53 -3.73 -13.53 14.64
N GLY A 54 -2.77 -14.45 14.49
CA GLY A 54 -2.86 -15.58 13.57
C GLY A 54 -4.01 -16.54 13.92
N LEU A 55 -4.19 -16.87 15.20
CA LEU A 55 -5.29 -17.72 15.66
C LEU A 55 -6.66 -17.05 15.49
N VAL A 56 -6.77 -15.74 15.73
CA VAL A 56 -8.01 -14.99 15.47
C VAL A 56 -8.35 -14.99 13.98
N LEU A 57 -7.36 -14.76 13.11
CA LEU A 57 -7.56 -14.81 11.65
C LEU A 57 -7.94 -16.20 11.17
N ALA A 58 -7.26 -17.24 11.65
CA ALA A 58 -7.57 -18.63 11.31
C ALA A 58 -8.97 -19.03 11.81
N GLY A 59 -9.34 -18.64 13.04
CA GLY A 59 -10.67 -18.87 13.60
C GLY A 59 -11.77 -18.15 12.82
N ALA A 60 -11.54 -16.88 12.44
CA ALA A 60 -12.47 -16.12 11.61
C ALA A 60 -12.63 -16.76 10.21
N ALA A 61 -11.53 -17.17 9.58
CA ALA A 61 -11.56 -17.83 8.27
C ALA A 61 -12.29 -19.18 8.33
N LEU A 62 -12.05 -19.98 9.37
CA LEU A 62 -12.77 -21.24 9.59
C LEU A 62 -14.26 -20.98 9.82
N LEU A 63 -14.63 -20.04 10.68
CA LEU A 63 -16.03 -19.71 10.97
C LEU A 63 -16.77 -19.23 9.70
N ILE A 64 -16.14 -18.37 8.90
CA ILE A 64 -16.68 -17.94 7.62
C ILE A 64 -16.79 -19.14 6.66
N GLY A 65 -15.75 -19.97 6.56
CA GLY A 65 -15.77 -21.12 5.65
C GLY A 65 -16.83 -22.18 5.99
N THR A 66 -17.09 -22.43 7.27
CA THR A 66 -17.99 -23.51 7.70
C THR A 66 -19.43 -23.07 7.92
N SER A 67 -19.63 -21.85 8.41
CA SER A 67 -20.94 -21.44 8.96
C SER A 67 -21.56 -20.27 8.23
N TRP A 68 -20.84 -19.60 7.31
CA TRP A 68 -21.36 -18.42 6.64
C TRP A 68 -22.68 -18.70 5.93
N GLU A 69 -22.78 -19.82 5.20
CA GLU A 69 -24.00 -20.13 4.47
C GLU A 69 -25.19 -20.52 5.34
N GLU A 70 -24.93 -21.05 6.54
CA GLU A 70 -25.96 -21.42 7.50
C GLU A 70 -26.50 -20.21 8.29
N LEU A 71 -25.73 -19.13 8.37
CA LEU A 71 -26.16 -17.91 9.07
C LEU A 71 -27.24 -17.19 8.29
N SER A 72 -28.30 -16.79 9.00
CA SER A 72 -29.30 -15.87 8.45
C SER A 72 -28.63 -14.54 8.07
N ARG A 73 -29.21 -13.83 7.09
CA ARG A 73 -28.71 -12.52 6.66
C ARG A 73 -28.53 -11.55 7.83
N GLY A 74 -29.48 -11.53 8.77
CA GLY A 74 -29.41 -10.70 9.97
C GLY A 74 -28.22 -11.06 10.87
N ALA A 75 -27.94 -12.36 11.05
CA ALA A 75 -26.79 -12.82 11.82
C ALA A 75 -25.46 -12.45 11.15
N ARG A 76 -25.36 -12.59 9.83
CA ARG A 76 -24.16 -12.16 9.06
C ARG A 76 -23.91 -10.65 9.25
N ILE A 77 -24.94 -9.82 9.09
CA ILE A 77 -24.85 -8.36 9.29
C ILE A 77 -24.42 -8.03 10.72
N ALA A 78 -25.02 -8.66 11.74
CA ALA A 78 -24.69 -8.42 13.14
C ALA A 78 -23.22 -8.76 13.46
N VAL A 79 -22.73 -9.91 13.00
CA VAL A 79 -21.33 -10.33 13.20
C VAL A 79 -20.36 -9.36 12.54
N LEU A 80 -20.64 -8.93 11.32
CA LEU A 80 -19.78 -7.97 10.61
C LEU A 80 -19.77 -6.59 11.28
N LEU A 81 -20.94 -6.07 11.69
CA LEU A 81 -21.03 -4.78 12.39
C LEU A 81 -20.28 -4.79 13.72
N VAL A 82 -20.45 -5.85 14.52
CA VAL A 82 -19.71 -6.02 15.78
C VAL A 82 -18.21 -6.09 15.51
N SER A 83 -17.79 -6.85 14.50
CA SER A 83 -16.37 -6.97 14.13
C SER A 83 -15.78 -5.63 13.70
N ALA A 84 -16.47 -4.87 12.85
CA ALA A 84 -16.04 -3.53 12.45
C ALA A 84 -15.95 -2.58 13.65
N ALA A 85 -16.94 -2.60 14.54
CA ALA A 85 -16.94 -1.78 15.75
C ALA A 85 -15.77 -2.13 16.69
N VAL A 86 -15.48 -3.42 16.87
CA VAL A 86 -14.34 -3.89 17.69
C VAL A 86 -13.01 -3.45 17.06
N LEU A 87 -12.83 -3.58 15.75
CA LEU A 87 -11.62 -3.13 15.05
C LEU A 87 -11.42 -1.62 15.17
N LEU A 88 -12.49 -0.82 14.98
CA LEU A 88 -12.45 0.64 15.16
C LEU A 88 -12.10 1.02 16.60
N ALA A 89 -12.78 0.43 17.59
CA ALA A 89 -12.54 0.69 19.00
C ALA A 89 -11.11 0.34 19.41
N ALA A 90 -10.62 -0.83 18.99
CA ALA A 90 -9.23 -1.25 19.22
C ALA A 90 -8.23 -0.29 18.56
N GLY A 91 -8.48 0.13 17.33
CA GLY A 91 -7.65 1.12 16.63
C GLY A 91 -7.57 2.45 17.38
N ILE A 92 -8.71 2.97 17.84
CA ILE A 92 -8.79 4.22 18.63
C ILE A 92 -8.05 4.05 19.97
N LEU A 93 -8.26 2.95 20.68
CA LEU A 93 -7.60 2.69 21.97
C LEU A 93 -6.08 2.59 21.82
N ILE A 94 -5.59 1.85 20.82
CA ILE A 94 -4.15 1.69 20.55
C ILE A 94 -3.51 3.00 20.11
N ALA A 95 -4.24 3.86 19.39
CA ALA A 95 -3.78 5.20 19.02
C ALA A 95 -3.65 6.16 20.21
N GLY A 96 -4.14 5.79 21.40
CA GLY A 96 -4.13 6.64 22.60
C GLY A 96 -5.45 7.38 22.86
N GLY A 97 -6.54 6.94 22.23
CA GLY A 97 -7.87 7.54 22.34
C GLY A 97 -8.13 8.61 21.27
N THR A 98 -9.37 9.12 21.21
CA THR A 98 -9.81 10.09 20.20
C THR A 98 -9.07 11.43 20.28
N ARG A 99 -8.63 11.83 21.48
CA ARG A 99 -7.85 13.07 21.71
C ARG A 99 -6.40 12.98 21.23
N ALA A 100 -5.89 11.77 20.97
CA ALA A 100 -4.54 11.56 20.49
C ALA A 100 -4.45 11.54 18.94
N LEU A 101 -5.56 11.79 18.24
CA LEU A 101 -5.63 11.87 16.79
C LEU A 101 -5.62 13.35 16.34
N PRO A 102 -4.76 13.76 15.40
CA PRO A 102 -3.76 12.95 14.71
C PRO A 102 -2.47 12.74 15.56
N PRO A 103 -1.86 11.55 15.54
CA PRO A 103 -0.73 11.23 16.40
C PRO A 103 0.61 11.72 15.83
N ARG A 104 1.63 11.77 16.69
CA ARG A 104 3.02 12.04 16.30
C ARG A 104 3.54 10.91 15.39
N VAL A 105 4.19 11.30 14.29
CA VAL A 105 4.57 10.43 13.18
C VAL A 105 5.46 9.26 13.63
N GLY A 106 5.15 8.04 13.18
CA GLY A 106 6.14 6.96 13.06
C GLY A 106 6.17 5.89 14.17
N SER A 107 5.25 5.89 15.14
CA SER A 107 5.24 4.86 16.18
C SER A 107 4.69 3.50 15.71
N ALA A 108 5.14 2.39 16.31
CA ALA A 108 4.57 1.07 16.05
C ALA A 108 3.05 1.01 16.32
N ARG A 109 2.58 1.70 17.38
CA ARG A 109 1.16 1.81 17.73
C ARG A 109 0.33 2.43 16.61
N THR A 110 0.83 3.51 16.01
CA THR A 110 0.14 4.18 14.88
C THR A 110 0.06 3.30 13.63
N ARG A 111 1.03 2.42 13.39
CA ARG A 111 0.96 1.47 12.28
C ARG A 111 -0.11 0.41 12.52
N VAL A 112 -0.15 -0.17 13.73
CA VAL A 112 -1.17 -1.16 14.12
C VAL A 112 -2.57 -0.56 14.06
N ALA A 113 -2.76 0.65 14.62
CA ALA A 113 -4.05 1.35 14.55
C ALA A 113 -4.48 1.62 13.10
N GLY A 114 -3.55 2.00 12.22
CA GLY A 114 -3.83 2.19 10.80
C GLY A 114 -4.29 0.90 10.11
N VAL A 115 -3.67 -0.24 10.43
CA VAL A 115 -4.10 -1.55 9.92
C VAL A 115 -5.50 -1.90 10.42
N LEU A 116 -5.80 -1.66 11.70
CA LEU A 116 -7.14 -1.92 12.27
C LEU A 116 -8.22 -1.06 11.60
N PHE A 117 -7.94 0.22 11.32
CA PHE A 117 -8.86 1.07 10.56
C PHE A 117 -9.03 0.61 9.12
N ALA A 118 -7.96 0.18 8.46
CA ALA A 118 -8.02 -0.38 7.11
C ALA A 118 -8.88 -1.68 7.08
N LEU A 119 -8.69 -2.57 8.04
CA LEU A 119 -9.51 -3.79 8.17
C LEU A 119 -10.97 -3.46 8.49
N ALA A 120 -11.23 -2.49 9.36
CA ALA A 120 -12.58 -2.04 9.65
C ALA A 120 -13.28 -1.48 8.41
N ALA A 121 -12.55 -0.78 7.52
CA ALA A 121 -13.10 -0.31 6.25
C ALA A 121 -13.48 -1.46 5.31
N VAL A 122 -12.63 -2.50 5.22
CA VAL A 122 -12.93 -3.71 4.42
C VAL A 122 -14.15 -4.42 4.97
N VAL A 123 -14.20 -4.68 6.29
CA VAL A 123 -15.36 -5.31 6.95
C VAL A 123 -16.62 -4.47 6.77
N GLY A 124 -16.51 -3.14 6.88
CA GLY A 124 -17.62 -2.21 6.61
C GLY A 124 -18.13 -2.29 5.17
N GLY A 125 -17.23 -2.46 4.19
CA GLY A 125 -17.59 -2.75 2.81
C GLY A 125 -18.37 -4.06 2.66
N ILE A 126 -17.87 -5.16 3.21
CA ILE A 126 -18.57 -6.46 3.18
C ILE A 126 -19.94 -6.36 3.86
N THR A 127 -20.03 -5.59 4.96
CA THR A 127 -21.30 -5.32 5.65
C THR A 127 -22.28 -4.61 4.74
N ALA A 128 -21.84 -3.56 4.04
CA ALA A 128 -22.67 -2.82 3.10
C ALA A 128 -23.16 -3.70 1.94
N ALA A 129 -22.28 -4.57 1.40
CA ALA A 129 -22.66 -5.56 0.40
C ALA A 129 -23.80 -6.47 0.91
N THR A 130 -23.66 -6.97 2.13
CA THR A 130 -24.63 -7.89 2.76
C THR A 130 -25.98 -7.21 3.02
N ILE A 131 -25.99 -5.90 3.31
CA ILE A 131 -27.20 -5.10 3.53
C ILE A 131 -27.86 -4.70 2.20
N ALA A 132 -27.08 -4.46 1.15
CA ALA A 132 -27.58 -4.06 -0.15
C ALA A 132 -28.46 -5.17 -0.76
N THR A 133 -29.50 -4.78 -1.49
CA THR A 133 -30.38 -5.70 -2.23
C THR A 133 -30.16 -5.64 -3.75
N SER A 134 -29.36 -4.68 -4.21
CA SER A 134 -28.94 -4.50 -5.59
C SER A 134 -27.58 -3.79 -5.60
N HIS A 135 -26.78 -4.00 -6.64
CA HIS A 135 -25.46 -3.40 -6.78
C HIS A 135 -24.56 -3.63 -5.57
N GLU A 136 -24.53 -4.87 -5.06
CA GLU A 136 -23.83 -5.25 -3.83
C GLU A 136 -22.34 -4.86 -3.90
N GLY A 137 -21.72 -5.06 -5.06
CA GLY A 137 -20.32 -4.69 -5.32
C GLY A 137 -20.08 -3.18 -5.21
N LEU A 138 -20.98 -2.35 -5.76
CA LEU A 138 -20.87 -0.90 -5.69
C LEU A 138 -20.99 -0.38 -4.26
N TRP A 139 -21.99 -0.86 -3.50
CA TRP A 139 -22.16 -0.48 -2.10
C TRP A 139 -20.98 -0.91 -1.23
N ALA A 140 -20.45 -2.11 -1.48
CA ALA A 140 -19.30 -2.63 -0.76
C ALA A 140 -18.06 -1.76 -0.96
N THR A 141 -17.71 -1.53 -2.22
CA THR A 141 -16.49 -0.82 -2.61
C THR A 141 -16.57 0.67 -2.27
N SER A 142 -17.74 1.29 -2.41
CA SER A 142 -17.98 2.69 -2.03
C SER A 142 -17.86 2.89 -0.52
N THR A 143 -18.48 2.01 0.27
CA THR A 143 -18.39 2.07 1.74
C THR A 143 -16.96 1.83 2.20
N MET A 144 -16.28 0.85 1.61
CA MET A 144 -14.86 0.58 1.89
C MET A 144 -13.98 1.81 1.58
N LEU A 145 -14.17 2.45 0.42
CA LEU A 145 -13.44 3.66 0.03
C LEU A 145 -13.68 4.82 1.02
N VAL A 146 -14.95 5.07 1.37
CA VAL A 146 -15.32 6.15 2.29
C VAL A 146 -14.72 5.89 3.68
N LEU A 147 -14.88 4.69 4.22
CA LEU A 147 -14.35 4.35 5.54
C LEU A 147 -12.81 4.36 5.56
N ALA A 148 -12.15 3.88 4.51
CA ALA A 148 -10.70 3.94 4.39
C ALA A 148 -10.20 5.38 4.27
N GLY A 149 -10.90 6.24 3.53
CA GLY A 149 -10.64 7.68 3.45
C GLY A 149 -10.79 8.36 4.81
N CYS A 150 -11.89 8.12 5.53
CA CYS A 150 -12.09 8.62 6.89
C CYS A 150 -10.99 8.12 7.86
N GLY A 151 -10.63 6.83 7.77
CA GLY A 151 -9.55 6.26 8.56
C GLY A 151 -8.19 6.90 8.24
N TYR A 152 -7.92 7.19 6.97
CA TYR A 152 -6.71 7.88 6.52
C TYR A 152 -6.66 9.33 7.00
N LEU A 153 -7.79 10.05 6.96
CA LEU A 153 -7.90 11.42 7.47
C LEU A 153 -7.71 11.47 9.00
N ALA A 154 -8.25 10.50 9.72
CA ALA A 154 -8.06 10.38 11.16
C ALA A 154 -6.61 9.97 11.53
N LEU A 155 -6.01 9.08 10.72
CA LEU A 155 -4.70 8.51 10.94
C LEU A 155 -4.00 8.24 9.60
N PRO A 156 -3.13 9.16 9.11
CA PRO A 156 -2.42 9.01 7.85
C PRO A 156 -1.51 7.78 7.84
N SER A 157 -2.05 6.65 7.37
CA SER A 157 -1.40 5.35 7.39
C SER A 157 -1.33 4.75 5.99
N LEU A 158 -0.25 4.02 5.70
CA LEU A 158 -0.09 3.33 4.42
C LEU A 158 -1.17 2.26 4.20
N ALA A 159 -1.67 1.64 5.28
CA ALA A 159 -2.73 0.64 5.21
C ALA A 159 -4.06 1.25 4.75
N CYS A 160 -4.49 2.36 5.38
CA CYS A 160 -5.70 3.05 4.94
C CYS A 160 -5.55 3.62 3.52
N LEU A 161 -4.36 4.12 3.16
CA LEU A 161 -4.08 4.58 1.81
C LEU A 161 -4.21 3.45 0.78
N ALA A 162 -3.65 2.26 1.07
CA ALA A 162 -3.74 1.11 0.19
C ALA A 162 -5.19 0.62 0.02
N VAL A 163 -5.97 0.56 1.11
CA VAL A 163 -7.39 0.18 1.03
C VAL A 163 -8.22 1.24 0.31
N ALA A 164 -7.95 2.54 0.51
CA ALA A 164 -8.60 3.60 -0.24
C ALA A 164 -8.26 3.54 -1.74
N ALA A 165 -6.99 3.27 -2.08
CA ALA A 165 -6.57 3.05 -3.46
C ALA A 165 -7.32 1.87 -4.11
N ALA A 166 -7.32 0.71 -3.45
CA ALA A 166 -8.05 -0.47 -3.92
C ALA A 166 -9.56 -0.20 -4.04
N GLY A 167 -10.15 0.49 -3.06
CA GLY A 167 -11.55 0.91 -3.08
C GLY A 167 -11.86 1.82 -4.25
N SER A 168 -10.99 2.78 -4.58
CA SER A 168 -11.20 3.67 -5.73
C SER A 168 -11.19 2.93 -7.07
N VAL A 169 -10.26 1.97 -7.24
CA VAL A 169 -10.24 1.09 -8.43
C VAL A 169 -11.50 0.25 -8.51
N ALA A 170 -11.89 -0.36 -7.38
CA ALA A 170 -13.04 -1.27 -7.35
C ALA A 170 -14.36 -0.52 -7.57
N VAL A 171 -14.54 0.69 -7.01
CA VAL A 171 -15.72 1.52 -7.30
C VAL A 171 -15.82 1.84 -8.78
N VAL A 172 -14.72 2.27 -9.40
CA VAL A 172 -14.69 2.60 -10.84
C VAL A 172 -15.01 1.37 -11.68
N TRP A 173 -14.46 0.22 -11.31
CA TRP A 173 -14.80 -1.05 -11.95
C TRP A 173 -16.29 -1.34 -11.89
N GLN A 174 -16.90 -1.27 -10.71
CA GLN A 174 -18.33 -1.54 -10.53
C GLN A 174 -19.19 -0.52 -11.29
N VAL A 175 -18.86 0.77 -11.24
CA VAL A 175 -19.62 1.80 -11.98
C VAL A 175 -19.54 1.57 -13.49
N VAL A 176 -18.35 1.34 -14.04
CA VAL A 176 -18.20 1.22 -15.49
C VAL A 176 -18.81 -0.09 -16.01
N VAL A 177 -18.54 -1.22 -15.34
CA VAL A 177 -18.96 -2.54 -15.82
C VAL A 177 -20.41 -2.85 -15.44
N GLU A 178 -20.81 -2.61 -14.19
CA GLU A 178 -22.14 -3.00 -13.70
C GLU A 178 -23.21 -1.95 -14.00
N VAL A 179 -22.89 -0.66 -13.80
CA VAL A 179 -23.89 0.42 -13.89
C VAL A 179 -24.00 1.01 -15.29
N LEU A 180 -22.86 1.20 -15.96
CA LEU A 180 -22.81 1.79 -17.30
C LEU A 180 -22.81 0.76 -18.43
N ASP A 181 -22.63 -0.53 -18.11
CA ASP A 181 -22.49 -1.63 -19.08
C ASP A 181 -21.49 -1.30 -20.19
N ALA A 182 -20.35 -0.72 -19.80
CA ALA A 182 -19.35 -0.18 -20.70
C ALA A 182 -18.12 -1.09 -20.82
N ASP A 183 -17.58 -1.13 -22.03
CA ASP A 183 -16.47 -2.01 -22.40
C ASP A 183 -15.10 -1.60 -21.82
N ALA A 184 -14.11 -2.46 -22.03
CA ALA A 184 -12.71 -2.30 -21.63
C ALA A 184 -12.08 -0.91 -21.88
N PRO A 185 -12.25 -0.22 -23.02
CA PRO A 185 -11.63 1.10 -23.24
C PRO A 185 -12.15 2.17 -22.28
N TRP A 186 -13.43 2.13 -21.90
CA TRP A 186 -13.99 3.09 -20.94
C TRP A 186 -13.46 2.83 -19.54
N LEU A 187 -13.35 1.55 -19.16
CA LEU A 187 -12.75 1.16 -17.88
C LEU A 187 -11.28 1.58 -17.80
N ALA A 188 -10.52 1.37 -18.88
CA ALA A 188 -9.13 1.79 -18.99
C ALA A 188 -8.98 3.31 -18.80
N GLY A 189 -9.78 4.11 -19.53
CA GLY A 189 -9.79 5.56 -19.40
C GLY A 189 -10.15 6.03 -18.00
N ALA A 190 -11.19 5.44 -17.40
CA ALA A 190 -11.65 5.81 -16.05
C ALA A 190 -10.58 5.49 -14.98
N LEU A 191 -9.92 4.34 -15.06
CA LEU A 191 -8.83 3.99 -14.15
C LEU A 191 -7.61 4.90 -14.32
N ILE A 192 -7.24 5.27 -15.56
CA ILE A 192 -6.17 6.26 -15.80
C ILE A 192 -6.53 7.59 -15.15
N VAL A 193 -7.77 8.07 -15.31
CA VAL A 193 -8.25 9.30 -14.65
C VAL A 193 -8.13 9.20 -13.13
N VAL A 194 -8.49 8.07 -12.53
CA VAL A 194 -8.35 7.83 -11.07
C VAL A 194 -6.88 7.89 -10.66
N GLY A 195 -5.98 7.28 -11.43
CA GLY A 195 -4.53 7.38 -11.20
C GLY A 195 -4.04 8.83 -11.25
N VAL A 196 -4.49 9.61 -12.24
CA VAL A 196 -4.17 11.04 -12.35
C VAL A 196 -4.71 11.84 -11.16
N LEU A 197 -5.93 11.56 -10.70
CA LEU A 197 -6.52 12.21 -9.53
C LEU A 197 -5.71 11.92 -8.26
N TRP A 198 -5.27 10.68 -8.03
CA TRP A 198 -4.36 10.34 -6.94
C TRP A 198 -3.01 11.07 -7.05
N GLY A 199 -2.48 11.20 -8.26
CA GLY A 199 -1.27 11.96 -8.54
C GLY A 199 -1.43 13.44 -8.20
N ALA A 200 -2.56 14.04 -8.58
CA ALA A 200 -2.90 15.43 -8.29
C ALA A 200 -3.09 15.67 -6.78
N LEU A 201 -3.81 14.79 -6.08
CA LEU A 201 -3.97 14.84 -4.62
C LEU A 201 -2.62 14.75 -3.90
N THR A 202 -1.72 13.90 -4.41
CA THR A 202 -0.36 13.76 -3.87
C THR A 202 0.48 15.01 -4.13
N ALA A 203 0.42 15.58 -5.34
CA ALA A 203 1.10 16.83 -5.68
C ALA A 203 0.58 18.02 -4.85
N ALA A 204 -0.70 18.02 -4.50
CA ALA A 204 -1.32 18.98 -3.58
C ALA A 204 -0.99 18.73 -2.10
N ASN A 205 -0.13 17.75 -1.78
CA ASN A 205 0.25 17.33 -0.43
C ASN A 205 -0.91 16.82 0.45
N ALA A 206 -2.05 16.42 -0.16
CA ALA A 206 -3.16 15.79 0.55
C ALA A 206 -2.83 14.34 0.98
N VAL A 207 -1.90 13.69 0.27
CA VAL A 207 -1.44 12.33 0.57
C VAL A 207 0.01 12.36 1.08
N ARG A 208 0.22 11.79 2.27
CA ARG A 208 1.52 11.61 2.92
C ARG A 208 1.75 10.15 3.32
N PRO A 209 2.97 9.61 3.13
CA PRO A 209 4.11 10.25 2.48
C PRO A 209 3.93 10.32 0.94
N GLY A 210 4.47 11.37 0.31
CA GLY A 210 4.24 11.64 -1.11
C GLY A 210 4.70 10.52 -2.06
N TRP A 211 5.76 9.78 -1.71
CA TRP A 211 6.20 8.62 -2.49
C TRP A 211 5.10 7.56 -2.60
N ALA A 212 4.35 7.31 -1.52
CA ALA A 212 3.29 6.29 -1.51
C ALA A 212 2.09 6.73 -2.36
N GLY A 213 1.73 8.00 -2.30
CA GLY A 213 0.66 8.57 -3.14
C GLY A 213 1.00 8.50 -4.63
N PHE A 214 2.25 8.81 -5.01
CA PHE A 214 2.69 8.65 -6.40
C PHE A 214 2.81 7.18 -6.82
N THR A 215 3.16 6.26 -5.92
CA THR A 215 3.12 4.82 -6.20
C THR A 215 1.70 4.37 -6.51
N VAL A 216 0.73 4.77 -5.69
CA VAL A 216 -0.70 4.48 -5.91
C VAL A 216 -1.17 5.02 -7.26
N ALA A 217 -0.87 6.30 -7.54
CA ALA A 217 -1.22 6.94 -8.81
C ALA A 217 -0.68 6.19 -10.02
N ALA A 218 0.62 5.83 -9.98
CA ALA A 218 1.29 5.11 -11.05
C ALA A 218 0.75 3.70 -11.25
N VAL A 219 0.56 2.93 -10.17
CA VAL A 219 0.04 1.56 -10.24
C VAL A 219 -1.37 1.55 -10.82
N ILE A 220 -2.25 2.44 -10.36
CA ILE A 220 -3.62 2.52 -10.87
C ILE A 220 -3.63 2.90 -12.37
N ALA A 221 -2.83 3.88 -12.77
CA ALA A 221 -2.74 4.29 -14.17
C ALA A 221 -2.21 3.16 -15.08
N LEU A 222 -1.20 2.41 -14.62
CA LEU A 222 -0.66 1.26 -15.36
C LEU A 222 -1.67 0.11 -15.46
N ILE A 223 -2.37 -0.21 -14.37
CA ILE A 223 -3.46 -1.21 -14.40
C ILE A 223 -4.50 -0.78 -15.42
N GLY A 224 -4.97 0.48 -15.38
CA GLY A 224 -5.93 1.02 -16.34
C GLY A 224 -5.46 0.89 -17.79
N ALA A 225 -4.21 1.25 -18.06
CA ALA A 225 -3.63 1.16 -19.40
C ALA A 225 -3.51 -0.28 -19.94
N GLN A 226 -3.43 -1.27 -19.07
CA GLN A 226 -3.29 -2.68 -19.41
C GLN A 226 -4.64 -3.40 -19.57
N VAL A 227 -5.75 -2.83 -19.08
CA VAL A 227 -7.10 -3.42 -19.23
C VAL A 227 -7.45 -3.79 -20.68
N PRO A 228 -7.19 -2.95 -21.70
CA PRO A 228 -7.55 -3.27 -23.08
C PRO A 228 -6.79 -4.48 -23.67
N LEU A 229 -5.65 -4.87 -23.09
CA LEU A 229 -4.88 -6.03 -23.52
C LEU A 229 -5.58 -7.37 -23.21
N ALA A 230 -6.55 -7.37 -22.30
CA ALA A 230 -7.36 -8.56 -22.02
C ALA A 230 -8.27 -8.96 -23.20
N SER A 231 -8.45 -8.07 -24.19
CA SER A 231 -9.26 -8.29 -25.39
C SER A 231 -8.41 -8.14 -26.65
N SER A 232 -8.54 -9.08 -27.59
CA SER A 232 -7.81 -9.06 -28.86
C SER A 232 -8.18 -7.87 -29.75
N GLU A 233 -9.39 -7.32 -29.60
CA GLU A 233 -9.87 -6.18 -30.38
C GLU A 233 -9.17 -4.87 -30.03
N TRP A 234 -8.71 -4.73 -28.78
CA TRP A 234 -8.20 -3.46 -28.23
C TRP A 234 -6.72 -3.52 -27.88
N THR A 235 -5.99 -4.55 -28.30
CA THR A 235 -4.58 -4.78 -27.95
C THR A 235 -3.68 -3.60 -28.32
N VAL A 236 -3.86 -3.03 -29.52
CA VAL A 236 -3.10 -1.85 -29.97
C VAL A 236 -3.30 -0.65 -29.04
N TRP A 237 -4.54 -0.44 -28.56
CA TRP A 237 -4.85 0.63 -27.62
C TRP A 237 -4.21 0.39 -26.26
N GLY A 238 -4.15 -0.86 -25.79
CA GLY A 238 -3.44 -1.20 -24.55
C GLY A 238 -1.96 -0.82 -24.59
N TYR A 239 -1.27 -1.10 -25.70
CA TYR A 239 0.12 -0.68 -25.86
C TYR A 239 0.29 0.84 -25.93
N LEU A 240 -0.56 1.52 -26.71
CA LEU A 240 -0.51 2.98 -26.83
C LEU A 240 -0.78 3.67 -25.49
N LEU A 241 -1.76 3.19 -24.72
CA LEU A 241 -2.07 3.71 -23.39
C LEU A 241 -0.94 3.44 -22.40
N THR A 242 -0.35 2.23 -22.43
CA THR A 242 0.77 1.89 -21.51
C THR A 242 2.00 2.74 -21.82
N ALA A 243 2.33 2.93 -23.10
CA ALA A 243 3.37 3.84 -23.53
C ALA A 243 3.05 5.30 -23.17
N GLY A 244 1.79 5.72 -23.32
CA GLY A 244 1.31 7.04 -22.91
C GLY A 244 1.48 7.31 -21.42
N VAL A 245 1.12 6.35 -20.57
CA VAL A 245 1.33 6.41 -19.11
C VAL A 245 2.83 6.45 -18.79
N ALA A 246 3.65 5.69 -19.51
CA ALA A 246 5.10 5.73 -19.33
C ALA A 246 5.69 7.12 -19.62
N VAL A 247 5.31 7.72 -20.75
CA VAL A 247 5.71 9.08 -21.13
C VAL A 247 5.21 10.10 -20.11
N ALA A 248 3.95 10.00 -19.68
CA ALA A 248 3.41 10.86 -18.63
C ALA A 248 4.19 10.72 -17.31
N GLY A 249 4.61 9.51 -16.94
CA GLY A 249 5.48 9.25 -15.79
C GLY A 249 6.83 9.99 -15.89
N PHE A 250 7.48 9.96 -17.05
CA PHE A 250 8.72 10.70 -17.29
C PHE A 250 8.53 12.23 -17.23
N VAL A 251 7.44 12.74 -17.81
CA VAL A 251 7.10 14.16 -17.75
C VAL A 251 6.81 14.58 -16.30
N ALA A 252 6.02 13.79 -15.58
CA ALA A 252 5.67 14.07 -14.19
C ALA A 252 6.90 13.95 -13.26
N TYR A 253 7.86 13.06 -13.56
CA TYR A 253 9.15 13.02 -12.89
C TYR A 253 9.92 14.32 -13.08
N ARG A 254 9.94 14.89 -14.30
CA ARG A 254 10.60 16.18 -14.54
C ARG A 254 9.99 17.31 -13.70
N LEU A 255 8.69 17.29 -13.49
CA LEU A 255 7.96 18.33 -12.75
C LEU A 255 8.09 18.17 -11.22
N THR A 256 8.00 16.95 -10.71
CA THR A 256 7.94 16.66 -9.26
C THR A 256 9.27 16.19 -8.67
N ARG A 257 10.20 15.73 -9.51
CA ARG A 257 11.48 15.08 -9.15
C ARG A 257 11.32 13.83 -8.25
N SER A 258 10.16 13.18 -8.27
CA SER A 258 9.91 11.96 -7.50
C SER A 258 10.46 10.71 -8.21
N PRO A 259 11.40 9.95 -7.60
CA PRO A 259 11.99 8.76 -8.25
C PRO A 259 10.96 7.66 -8.55
N VAL A 260 9.83 7.63 -7.84
CA VAL A 260 8.73 6.69 -8.08
C VAL A 260 8.12 6.86 -9.47
N LEU A 261 7.97 8.10 -9.95
CA LEU A 261 7.39 8.36 -11.27
C LEU A 261 8.35 8.02 -12.40
N LEU A 262 9.66 8.17 -12.16
CA LEU A 262 10.68 7.67 -13.07
C LEU A 262 10.61 6.15 -13.17
N ALA A 263 10.56 5.46 -12.04
CA ALA A 263 10.44 4.00 -12.01
C ALA A 263 9.17 3.52 -12.71
N ALA A 264 8.03 4.19 -12.47
CA ALA A 264 6.79 3.90 -13.17
C ALA A 264 6.90 4.09 -14.69
N GLY A 265 7.56 5.16 -15.14
CA GLY A 265 7.84 5.39 -16.56
C GLY A 265 8.68 4.27 -17.17
N VAL A 266 9.72 3.83 -16.48
CA VAL A 266 10.56 2.70 -16.90
C VAL A 266 9.75 1.41 -16.97
N VAL A 267 8.95 1.09 -15.94
CA VAL A 267 8.12 -0.12 -15.91
C VAL A 267 7.11 -0.11 -17.05
N GLY A 268 6.36 0.99 -17.23
CA GLY A 268 5.39 1.09 -18.31
C GLY A 268 6.01 0.92 -19.70
N PHE A 269 7.17 1.53 -19.94
CA PHE A 269 7.89 1.36 -21.22
C PHE A 269 8.40 -0.08 -21.41
N THR A 270 8.86 -0.71 -20.33
CA THR A 270 9.35 -2.09 -20.32
C THR A 270 8.22 -3.12 -20.49
N LEU A 271 6.98 -2.78 -20.16
CA LEU A 271 5.81 -3.61 -20.49
C LEU A 271 5.38 -3.39 -21.94
N ALA A 272 5.15 -2.12 -22.33
CA ALA A 272 4.59 -1.78 -23.63
C ALA A 272 5.43 -2.25 -24.83
N VAL A 273 6.76 -2.06 -24.79
CA VAL A 273 7.60 -2.34 -25.96
C VAL A 273 7.78 -3.85 -26.22
N PRO A 274 8.17 -4.68 -25.23
CA PRO A 274 8.35 -6.10 -25.46
C PRO A 274 7.04 -6.81 -25.78
N GLU A 275 5.94 -6.45 -25.13
CA GLU A 275 4.62 -7.04 -25.41
C GLU A 275 4.18 -6.74 -26.85
N ALA A 276 4.30 -5.48 -27.29
CA ALA A 276 3.96 -5.11 -28.66
C ALA A 276 4.81 -5.85 -29.70
N ILE A 277 6.12 -5.99 -29.45
CA ILE A 277 7.01 -6.74 -30.35
C ILE A 277 6.68 -8.23 -30.34
N TRP A 278 6.37 -8.81 -29.19
CA TRP A 278 5.99 -10.20 -29.07
C TRP A 278 4.75 -10.51 -29.92
N ASP A 279 3.69 -9.70 -29.77
CA ASP A 279 2.44 -9.90 -30.48
C ASP A 279 2.57 -9.64 -31.98
N TRP A 280 3.28 -8.58 -32.40
CA TRP A 280 3.49 -8.29 -33.82
C TRP A 280 4.37 -9.32 -34.53
N THR A 281 5.25 -10.00 -33.79
CA THR A 281 6.12 -11.03 -34.37
C THR A 281 5.57 -12.44 -34.22
N GLY A 282 4.35 -12.60 -33.69
CA GLY A 282 3.74 -13.90 -33.44
C GLY A 282 4.59 -14.77 -32.49
N GLY A 283 5.29 -14.16 -31.54
CA GLY A 283 6.19 -14.84 -30.61
C GLY A 283 7.51 -15.34 -31.23
N SER A 284 7.94 -14.79 -32.37
CA SER A 284 9.20 -15.20 -32.99
C SER A 284 10.42 -14.82 -32.13
N VAL A 285 11.45 -15.67 -32.14
CA VAL A 285 12.72 -15.45 -31.41
C VAL A 285 13.42 -14.15 -31.83
N GLY A 286 13.19 -13.68 -33.07
CA GLY A 286 13.80 -12.47 -33.61
C GLY A 286 13.38 -11.19 -32.88
N GLY A 287 12.11 -11.10 -32.46
CA GLY A 287 11.60 -9.95 -31.70
C GLY A 287 12.29 -9.81 -30.34
N ALA A 288 12.40 -10.92 -29.61
CA ALA A 288 13.07 -10.96 -28.32
C ALA A 288 14.57 -10.59 -28.41
N ALA A 289 15.26 -11.03 -29.47
CA ALA A 289 16.67 -10.70 -29.70
C ALA A 289 16.89 -9.19 -29.91
N ILE A 290 16.03 -8.52 -30.68
CA ILE A 290 16.15 -7.07 -30.94
C ILE A 290 15.97 -6.27 -29.65
N VAL A 291 14.98 -6.63 -28.82
CA VAL A 291 14.74 -5.97 -27.52
C VAL A 291 15.93 -6.15 -26.58
N LEU A 292 16.48 -7.37 -26.52
CA LEU A 292 17.65 -7.66 -25.70
C LEU A 292 18.87 -6.83 -26.13
N ILE A 293 19.12 -6.74 -27.44
CA ILE A 293 20.23 -5.94 -27.99
C ILE A 293 20.02 -4.45 -27.68
N ALA A 294 18.83 -3.91 -27.90
CA ALA A 294 18.51 -2.52 -27.59
C ALA A 294 18.71 -2.21 -26.09
N GLY A 295 18.23 -3.10 -25.21
CA GLY A 295 18.42 -2.98 -23.77
C GLY A 295 19.90 -3.01 -23.36
N ALA A 296 20.68 -3.93 -23.93
CA ALA A 296 22.12 -4.04 -23.67
C ALA A 296 22.88 -2.77 -24.11
N VAL A 297 22.52 -2.19 -25.27
CA VAL A 297 23.11 -0.94 -25.76
C VAL A 297 22.78 0.23 -24.83
N LEU A 298 21.53 0.36 -24.39
CA LEU A 298 21.13 1.41 -23.45
C LEU A 298 21.86 1.31 -22.11
N LEU A 299 22.03 0.09 -21.58
CA LEU A 299 22.81 -0.15 -20.35
C LEU A 299 24.28 0.23 -20.52
N ALA A 300 24.89 -0.13 -21.66
CA ALA A 300 26.28 0.22 -21.95
C ALA A 300 26.48 1.74 -22.04
N LEU A 301 25.58 2.44 -22.74
CA LEU A 301 25.61 3.90 -22.86
C LEU A 301 25.37 4.59 -21.51
N GLY A 302 24.43 4.08 -20.70
CA GLY A 302 24.17 4.56 -19.35
C GLY A 302 25.40 4.43 -18.45
N GLY A 303 26.03 3.25 -18.44
CA GLY A 303 27.25 3.00 -17.68
C GLY A 303 28.43 3.88 -18.11
N LEU A 304 28.58 4.11 -19.42
CA LEU A 304 29.60 5.00 -19.95
C LEU A 304 29.38 6.46 -19.53
N SER A 305 28.12 6.92 -19.53
CA SER A 305 27.78 8.29 -19.11
C SER A 305 28.08 8.56 -17.64
N LEU A 306 27.96 7.55 -16.77
CA LEU A 306 28.31 7.64 -15.35
C LEU A 306 29.83 7.67 -15.15
N ARG A 307 30.57 6.86 -15.92
CA ARG A 307 32.04 6.85 -15.88
C ARG A 307 32.66 8.18 -16.35
N LEU A 308 32.06 8.85 -17.33
CA LEU A 308 32.57 10.12 -17.86
C LEU A 308 32.23 11.35 -16.98
N ARG A 309 31.41 11.18 -15.94
CA ARG A 309 31.04 12.23 -14.98
C ARG A 309 31.85 12.18 -13.67
N HIS A 310 32.75 11.21 -13.55
CA HIS A 310 33.76 11.09 -12.50
C HIS A 310 35.15 11.37 -13.09
#